data_AF-A0A355CGR8-F1
#
_entry.id   AF-A0A355CGR8-F1
#
_cell.length_a   1.000
_cell.length_b   1.000
_cell.length_c   1.000
_cell.angle_alpha   90.00
_cell.angle_beta   90.00
_cell.angle_gamma   90.00
#
_symmetry.space_group_name_H-M   'P 1'
#
loop_
_entity.id
_entity.type
_entity.pdbx_description
1 polymer ?
#
loop_
_entity_poly.entity_id
_entity_poly.type
_entity_poly.pdbx_seq_one_letter_code
_entity_poly.pdbx_strand_id
1 'polypeptide(L)'
;MYKAEEKNCRQSWDNLGFKSSVLEHIVENIRCPVCHSNLIKAQDKDNIFPSLSCSSCSNSFEVNDVVEDNCSSYDDAEDEDSFAHCSDCSSLSSVVKLGEKWICFSCHKIHNDNDVGDCQYCHRFIAGNLEDSFLSGCFMCEGQMGHYMNSKAYD
;
A
#
# COMPACT_ATOMS: atom_id res chain seq x y z
N MET A 1 15.61 27.38 -10.92
CA MET A 1 14.47 27.47 -9.98
C MET A 1 13.91 26.09 -9.66
N TYR A 2 13.53 25.27 -10.64
CA TYR A 2 13.00 23.90 -10.45
C TYR A 2 13.71 23.02 -9.42
N LYS A 3 15.05 22.94 -9.43
CA LYS A 3 15.81 22.07 -8.51
C LYS A 3 15.72 22.48 -7.03
N ALA A 4 15.47 23.75 -6.73
CA ALA A 4 15.34 24.22 -5.35
C ALA A 4 13.96 23.89 -4.78
N GLU A 5 12.92 23.97 -5.61
CA GLU A 5 11.56 23.60 -5.24
C GLU A 5 11.43 22.08 -5.06
N GLU A 6 12.05 21.29 -5.95
CA GLU A 6 12.09 19.83 -5.81
C GLU A 6 12.76 19.40 -4.51
N LYS A 7 13.88 20.06 -4.13
CA LYS A 7 14.57 19.76 -2.88
C LYS A 7 13.74 20.12 -1.64
N ASN A 8 13.03 21.24 -1.67
CA ASN A 8 12.12 21.63 -0.59
C ASN A 8 10.91 20.69 -0.48
N CYS A 9 10.41 20.20 -1.61
CA CYS A 9 9.35 19.18 -1.63
C CYS A 9 9.85 17.88 -0.98
N ARG A 10 11.02 17.37 -1.37
CA ARG A 10 11.60 16.15 -0.78
C ARG A 10 11.86 16.29 0.73
N GLN A 11 12.37 17.43 1.18
CA GLN A 11 12.58 17.69 2.61
C GLN A 11 11.30 17.73 3.45
N SER A 12 10.12 17.94 2.84
CA SER A 12 8.85 17.83 3.57
C SER A 12 8.55 16.38 3.98
N TRP A 13 9.07 15.40 3.26
CA TRP A 13 8.92 13.98 3.55
C TRP A 13 9.92 13.46 4.59
N ASP A 14 11.15 13.99 4.59
CA ASP A 14 12.21 13.60 5.54
C ASP A 14 11.78 13.76 7.02
N ASN A 15 10.88 14.71 7.29
CA ASN A 15 10.42 15.01 8.65
C ASN A 15 9.32 14.07 9.16
N LEU A 16 8.75 13.22 8.31
CA LEU A 16 7.66 12.31 8.68
C LEU A 16 8.17 11.04 9.41
N GLY A 17 9.48 10.89 9.59
CA GLY A 17 10.07 9.79 10.36
C GLY A 17 9.96 8.42 9.70
N PHE A 18 9.56 8.37 8.43
CA PHE A 18 9.41 7.15 7.66
C PHE A 18 10.78 6.52 7.33
N LYS A 19 11.22 5.54 8.12
CA LYS A 19 12.35 4.66 7.78
C LYS A 19 11.84 3.41 7.05
N SER A 20 11.42 3.57 5.80
CA SER A 20 11.09 2.43 4.94
C SER A 20 11.55 2.73 3.52
N SER A 21 12.32 1.83 2.93
CA SER A 21 12.76 1.89 1.53
C SER A 21 11.58 2.06 0.56
N VAL A 22 10.41 1.53 0.94
CA VAL A 22 9.16 1.68 0.18
C VAL A 22 8.72 3.14 0.08
N LEU A 23 8.89 3.94 1.14
CA LEU A 23 8.55 5.36 1.11
C LEU A 23 9.56 6.18 0.33
N GLU A 24 10.85 5.83 0.37
CA GLU A 24 11.84 6.45 -0.52
C GLU A 24 11.44 6.22 -1.98
N HIS A 25 11.04 4.99 -2.34
CA HIS A 25 10.54 4.67 -3.67
C HIS A 25 9.23 5.37 -4.03
N ILE A 26 8.25 5.43 -3.12
CA ILE A 26 7.00 6.17 -3.36
C ILE A 26 7.31 7.65 -3.57
N VAL A 27 8.11 8.29 -2.70
CA VAL A 27 8.45 9.71 -2.80
C VAL A 27 9.25 10.03 -4.08
N GLU A 28 10.09 9.12 -4.55
CA GLU A 28 10.81 9.29 -5.82
C GLU A 28 9.89 9.24 -7.04
N ASN A 29 8.88 8.38 -6.98
CA ASN A 29 7.98 8.10 -8.10
C ASN A 29 6.66 8.84 -8.02
N ILE A 30 6.35 9.51 -6.90
CA ILE A 30 5.10 10.22 -6.71
C ILE A 30 4.94 11.32 -7.77
N ARG A 31 3.77 11.34 -8.42
CA ARG A 31 3.41 12.32 -9.44
C ARG A 31 2.03 12.87 -9.16
N CYS A 32 1.85 14.16 -9.39
CA CYS A 32 0.56 14.78 -9.21
C CYS A 32 -0.43 14.22 -10.25
N PRO A 33 -1.61 13.73 -9.84
CA PRO A 33 -2.58 13.12 -10.78
C PRO A 33 -3.12 14.12 -11.81
N VAL A 34 -3.04 15.43 -11.53
CA VAL A 34 -3.59 16.48 -12.42
C VAL A 34 -2.56 17.03 -13.41
N CYS A 35 -1.31 17.20 -12.99
CA CYS A 35 -0.28 17.87 -13.80
C CYS A 35 0.96 17.01 -14.05
N HIS A 36 0.99 15.79 -13.52
CA HIS A 36 2.11 14.85 -13.57
C HIS A 36 3.45 15.43 -13.09
N SER A 37 3.43 16.52 -12.34
CA SER A 37 4.65 17.08 -11.75
C SER A 37 5.07 16.26 -10.53
N ASN A 38 6.37 16.22 -10.28
CA ASN A 38 7.01 15.60 -9.12
C ASN A 38 7.13 16.55 -7.91
N LEU A 39 6.55 17.76 -7.99
CA LEU A 39 6.69 18.80 -6.98
C LEU A 39 5.64 18.65 -5.87
N ILE A 40 5.64 17.50 -5.19
CA ILE A 40 4.66 17.15 -4.16
C ILE A 40 5.21 17.42 -2.75
N LYS A 41 4.46 18.19 -1.96
CA LYS A 41 4.74 18.52 -0.56
C LYS A 41 3.75 17.82 0.38
N ALA A 42 4.27 17.18 1.40
CA ALA A 42 3.49 16.77 2.56
C ALA A 42 3.20 17.99 3.45
N GLN A 43 1.93 18.21 3.80
CA GLN A 43 1.52 19.33 4.66
C GLN A 43 1.51 18.96 6.14
N ASP A 44 1.05 17.77 6.49
CA ASP A 44 0.89 17.36 7.89
C ASP A 44 2.10 16.58 8.36
N LYS A 45 2.82 17.11 9.35
CA LYS A 45 4.08 16.51 9.83
C LYS A 45 3.90 15.39 10.85
N ASP A 46 2.75 15.36 11.52
CA ASP A 46 2.46 14.44 12.62
C ASP A 46 1.46 13.34 12.21
N ASN A 47 0.98 13.37 10.97
CA ASN A 47 0.02 12.41 10.47
C ASN A 47 0.72 11.33 9.65
N ILE A 48 0.39 10.07 9.93
CA ILE A 48 0.88 8.91 9.18
C ILE A 48 0.38 8.97 7.73
N PHE A 49 -0.74 9.64 7.50
CA PHE A 49 -1.27 9.97 6.18
C PHE A 49 -1.27 11.48 5.99
N PRO A 50 -0.15 12.08 5.56
CA PRO A 50 -0.09 13.52 5.38
C PRO A 50 -0.93 13.95 4.18
N SER A 51 -1.64 15.07 4.31
CA SER A 51 -2.25 15.72 3.16
C SER A 51 -1.15 16.13 2.18
N LEU A 52 -1.27 15.77 0.90
CA LEU A 52 -0.28 16.09 -0.13
C LEU A 52 -0.73 17.29 -0.94
N SER A 53 0.21 18.11 -1.38
CA SER A 53 -0.06 19.27 -2.22
C SER A 53 0.98 19.43 -3.31
N CYS A 54 0.52 19.63 -4.54
CA CYS A 54 1.38 19.88 -5.68
C CYS A 54 1.74 21.36 -5.77
N SER A 55 3.04 21.68 -5.75
CA SER A 55 3.52 23.05 -5.91
C SER A 55 3.40 23.58 -7.35
N SER A 56 3.19 22.71 -8.34
CA SER A 56 3.05 23.12 -9.75
C SER A 56 1.62 23.53 -10.12
N CYS A 57 0.60 22.84 -9.61
CA CYS A 57 -0.80 23.12 -9.92
C CYS A 57 -1.62 23.59 -8.71
N SER A 58 -1.02 23.64 -7.52
CA SER A 58 -1.65 24.00 -6.25
C SER A 58 -2.82 23.11 -5.82
N ASN A 59 -2.99 21.94 -6.45
CA ASN A 59 -3.99 20.97 -6.02
C ASN A 59 -3.50 20.19 -4.79
N SER A 60 -4.42 19.96 -3.86
CA SER A 60 -4.28 19.05 -2.73
C SER A 60 -4.92 17.71 -3.06
N PHE A 61 -4.29 16.62 -2.62
CA PHE A 61 -4.77 15.26 -2.78
C PHE A 61 -4.29 14.42 -1.58
N GLU A 62 -4.93 13.29 -1.35
CA GLU A 62 -4.52 12.38 -0.30
C GLU A 62 -3.42 11.42 -0.81
N VAL A 63 -2.67 10.80 0.11
CA VAL A 63 -1.66 9.81 -0.24
C VAL A 63 -2.28 8.67 -1.08
N ASN A 64 -3.52 8.28 -0.74
CA ASN A 64 -4.25 7.21 -1.42
C ASN A 64 -4.44 7.49 -2.91
N ASP A 65 -4.81 8.72 -3.26
CA ASP A 65 -5.06 9.12 -4.65
C ASP A 65 -3.82 8.93 -5.53
N VAL A 66 -2.62 8.98 -4.95
CA VAL A 66 -1.37 8.87 -5.70
C VAL A 66 -0.77 7.49 -5.65
N VAL A 67 -0.96 6.78 -4.53
CA VAL A 67 -0.49 5.41 -4.37
C VAL A 67 -1.34 4.47 -5.24
N GLU A 68 -2.66 4.63 -5.31
CA GLU A 68 -3.49 3.81 -6.21
C GLU A 68 -3.10 3.99 -7.69
N ASP A 69 -2.84 5.23 -8.13
CA ASP A 69 -2.45 5.52 -9.51
C ASP A 69 -1.01 5.10 -9.85
N ASN A 70 -0.05 5.21 -8.92
CA ASN A 70 1.35 4.83 -9.18
C ASN A 70 1.66 3.36 -8.88
N CYS A 71 1.06 2.77 -7.82
CA CYS A 71 1.35 1.41 -7.40
C CYS A 71 0.68 0.33 -8.26
N SER A 72 -0.30 0.70 -9.10
CA SER A 72 -0.90 -0.22 -10.09
C SER A 72 0.09 -0.78 -11.13
N SER A 73 1.31 -0.22 -11.21
CA SER A 73 2.36 -0.64 -12.15
C SER A 73 3.54 -1.39 -11.52
N TYR A 74 3.52 -1.61 -10.20
CA TYR A 74 4.59 -2.30 -9.47
C TYR A 74 4.30 -3.80 -9.37
N ASP A 75 4.23 -4.47 -10.53
CA ASP A 75 4.37 -5.93 -10.65
C ASP A 75 5.85 -6.35 -10.75
N ASP A 76 6.77 -5.39 -10.91
CA ASP A 76 8.21 -5.61 -11.06
C ASP A 76 8.97 -5.13 -9.81
N ALA A 77 9.02 -5.95 -8.76
CA ALA A 77 10.08 -5.87 -7.77
C ALA A 77 10.37 -7.27 -7.25
N GLU A 78 11.61 -7.70 -7.39
CA GLU A 78 12.17 -8.94 -6.83
C GLU A 78 12.18 -8.95 -5.28
N ASP A 79 11.42 -8.07 -4.63
CA ASP A 79 11.16 -7.97 -3.20
C ASP A 79 9.68 -8.26 -2.94
N GLU A 80 9.30 -9.54 -2.97
CA GLU A 80 7.94 -10.06 -2.70
C GLU A 80 7.39 -9.64 -1.31
N ASP A 81 8.22 -9.05 -0.44
CA ASP A 81 7.91 -8.72 0.95
C ASP A 81 7.36 -7.29 1.18
N SER A 82 7.18 -6.47 0.13
CA SER A 82 6.93 -5.04 0.33
C SER A 82 5.45 -4.65 0.45
N PHE A 83 4.54 -5.42 -0.17
CA PHE A 83 3.11 -5.08 -0.25
C PHE A 83 2.23 -6.30 0.05
N ALA A 84 1.31 -6.15 1.01
CA ALA A 84 0.26 -7.13 1.29
C ALA A 84 -1.11 -6.63 0.80
N HIS A 85 -2.02 -7.56 0.50
CA HIS A 85 -3.40 -7.19 0.16
C HIS A 85 -4.28 -7.07 1.41
N CYS A 86 -5.11 -6.04 1.52
CA CYS A 86 -5.94 -5.83 2.70
C CYS A 86 -7.24 -6.62 2.63
N SER A 87 -7.44 -7.55 3.56
CA SER A 87 -8.66 -8.36 3.65
C SER A 87 -9.85 -7.60 4.22
N ASP A 88 -9.62 -6.50 4.96
CA ASP A 88 -10.69 -5.72 5.58
C ASP A 88 -11.45 -4.84 4.58
N CYS A 89 -10.74 -4.32 3.57
CA CYS A 89 -11.34 -3.48 2.52
C CYS A 89 -11.25 -4.11 1.12
N SER A 90 -10.72 -5.33 1.03
CA SER A 90 -10.54 -6.09 -0.21
C SER A 90 -9.71 -5.36 -1.27
N SER A 91 -8.88 -4.39 -0.88
CA SER A 91 -8.01 -3.67 -1.81
C SER A 91 -6.71 -4.44 -2.04
N LEU A 92 -6.22 -4.36 -3.28
CA LEU A 92 -5.05 -5.11 -3.72
C LEU A 92 -3.77 -4.29 -3.52
N SER A 93 -2.68 -4.96 -3.13
CA SER A 93 -1.34 -4.38 -2.94
C SER A 93 -1.37 -3.10 -2.11
N SER A 94 -2.23 -3.12 -1.09
CA SER A 94 -2.68 -1.92 -0.40
C SER A 94 -2.06 -1.71 0.98
N VAL A 95 -1.30 -2.68 1.47
CA VAL A 95 -0.74 -2.67 2.81
C VAL A 95 0.77 -2.69 2.73
N VAL A 96 1.42 -1.77 3.44
CA VAL A 96 2.88 -1.62 3.45
C VAL A 96 3.43 -1.72 4.87
N LYS A 97 4.66 -2.22 5.01
CA LYS A 97 5.36 -2.24 6.30
C LYS A 97 6.00 -0.88 6.61
N LEU A 98 5.66 -0.35 7.78
CA LEU A 98 6.16 0.91 8.36
C LEU A 98 6.71 0.65 9.76
N GLY A 99 8.02 0.35 9.83
CA GLY A 99 8.68 -0.06 11.07
C GLY A 99 8.19 -1.43 11.53
N GLU A 100 7.61 -1.50 12.73
CA GLU A 100 7.04 -2.72 13.32
C GLU A 100 5.53 -2.88 13.04
N LYS A 101 4.96 -2.05 12.16
CA LYS A 101 3.53 -2.04 11.88
C LYS A 101 3.27 -2.15 10.38
N TRP A 102 2.15 -2.74 10.02
CA TRP A 102 1.65 -2.77 8.66
C TRP A 102 0.48 -1.82 8.53
N ILE A 103 0.40 -1.08 7.44
CA ILE A 103 -0.62 -0.05 7.28
C ILE A 103 -1.23 -0.16 5.90
N CYS A 104 -2.56 -0.29 5.87
CA CYS A 104 -3.32 -0.23 4.63
C CYS A 104 -3.54 1.23 4.23
N PHE A 105 -3.14 1.62 3.02
CA PHE A 105 -3.42 2.95 2.51
C PHE A 105 -4.90 3.10 2.11
N SER A 106 -5.54 2.10 1.50
CA SER A 106 -6.95 2.24 1.10
C SER A 106 -7.95 2.45 2.25
N CYS A 107 -7.76 1.77 3.39
CA CYS A 107 -8.71 1.86 4.52
C CYS A 107 -8.11 2.43 5.81
N HIS A 108 -6.83 2.83 5.77
CA HIS A 108 -6.09 3.39 6.92
C HIS A 108 -5.99 2.46 8.14
N LYS A 109 -6.30 1.16 7.99
CA LYS A 109 -6.20 0.21 9.08
C LYS A 109 -4.74 -0.17 9.31
N ILE A 110 -4.38 -0.25 10.59
CA ILE A 110 -3.08 -0.72 11.04
C ILE A 110 -3.21 -2.20 11.39
N HIS A 111 -2.34 -3.02 10.83
CA HIS A 111 -2.19 -4.44 11.06
C HIS A 111 -0.90 -4.69 11.85
N ASN A 112 -0.91 -5.65 12.76
CA ASN A 112 0.31 -6.10 13.44
C ASN A 112 1.02 -7.15 12.59
N ASP A 113 2.27 -7.47 12.92
CA ASP A 113 3.02 -8.52 12.20
C ASP A 113 2.32 -9.89 12.20
N ASN A 114 1.51 -10.21 13.22
CA ASN A 114 0.74 -11.46 13.25
C ASN A 114 -0.50 -11.45 12.34
N ASP A 115 -0.93 -10.26 11.93
CA ASP A 115 -2.10 -10.06 11.07
C ASP A 115 -1.69 -9.96 9.60
N VAL A 116 -0.40 -10.17 9.26
CA VAL A 116 0.12 -10.08 7.89
C VAL A 116 1.00 -11.29 7.58
N GLY A 117 0.79 -11.90 6.42
CA GLY A 117 1.47 -13.12 6.04
C GLY A 117 0.81 -13.82 4.85
N ASP A 118 1.34 -14.99 4.51
CA ASP A 118 0.83 -15.77 3.41
C ASP A 118 -0.46 -16.52 3.77
N CYS A 119 -1.44 -16.45 2.88
CA CYS A 119 -2.54 -17.38 2.89
C CYS A 119 -2.00 -18.81 2.72
N GLN A 120 -2.35 -19.71 3.64
CA GLN A 120 -1.81 -21.08 3.64
C GLN A 120 -2.31 -21.94 2.48
N TYR A 121 -3.36 -21.51 1.77
CA TYR A 121 -3.90 -22.22 0.61
C TYR A 121 -3.38 -21.67 -0.72
N CYS A 122 -3.53 -20.36 -0.96
CA CYS A 122 -3.18 -19.74 -2.24
C CYS A 122 -1.82 -19.04 -2.25
N HIS A 123 -1.12 -19.01 -1.12
CA HIS A 123 0.21 -18.42 -0.95
C HIS A 123 0.30 -16.94 -1.33
N ARG A 124 -0.81 -16.21 -1.29
CA ARG A 124 -0.79 -14.76 -1.48
C ARG A 124 -0.52 -14.06 -0.16
N PHE A 125 0.32 -13.04 -0.20
CA PHE A 125 0.68 -12.23 0.95
C PHE A 125 -0.43 -11.22 1.27
N ILE A 126 -1.11 -11.41 2.41
CA ILE A 126 -2.29 -10.63 2.79
C ILE A 126 -2.18 -10.09 4.21
N ALA A 127 -2.87 -8.98 4.44
CA ALA A 127 -3.09 -8.39 5.74
C ALA A 127 -4.55 -8.57 6.15
N GLY A 128 -4.80 -9.10 7.34
CA GLY A 128 -6.12 -9.43 7.86
C GLY A 128 -6.12 -10.73 8.64
N ASN A 129 -7.25 -11.41 8.65
CA ASN A 129 -7.36 -12.69 9.34
C ASN A 129 -6.73 -13.81 8.50
N LEU A 130 -5.66 -14.43 9.03
CA LEU A 130 -4.96 -15.58 8.46
C LEU A 130 -5.34 -16.91 9.11
N GLU A 131 -6.11 -16.85 10.20
CA GLU A 131 -6.57 -18.02 10.94
C GLU A 131 -7.37 -18.94 10.01
N ASP A 132 -7.04 -20.22 10.04
CA ASP A 132 -7.64 -21.26 9.21
C ASP A 132 -7.66 -20.97 7.69
N SER A 133 -6.77 -20.09 7.20
CA SER A 133 -6.73 -19.70 5.78
C SER A 133 -6.45 -20.87 4.83
N PHE A 134 -5.88 -21.97 5.31
CA PHE A 134 -5.79 -23.23 4.55
C PHE A 134 -7.17 -23.83 4.28
N LEU A 135 -8.04 -23.83 5.30
CA LEU A 135 -9.33 -24.50 5.28
C LEU A 135 -10.42 -23.61 4.68
N SER A 136 -10.58 -22.38 5.19
CA SER A 136 -11.61 -21.43 4.77
C SER A 136 -11.18 -20.50 3.63
N GLY A 137 -9.88 -20.47 3.31
CA GLY A 137 -9.34 -19.56 2.31
C GLY A 137 -9.14 -18.15 2.84
N CYS A 138 -8.93 -17.22 1.91
CA CYS A 138 -8.81 -15.79 2.18
C CYS A 138 -9.79 -15.01 1.30
N PHE A 139 -9.80 -13.68 1.36
CA PHE A 139 -10.70 -12.90 0.49
C PHE A 139 -10.46 -13.12 -1.02
N MET A 140 -9.31 -13.69 -1.42
CA MET A 140 -8.97 -14.02 -2.81
C MET A 140 -9.13 -15.50 -3.17
N CYS A 141 -9.40 -16.40 -2.22
CA CYS A 141 -9.53 -17.83 -2.52
C CYS A 141 -10.48 -18.54 -1.56
N GLU A 142 -11.10 -19.62 -2.01
CA GLU A 142 -12.13 -20.32 -1.23
C GLU A 142 -11.57 -21.35 -0.21
N GLY A 143 -10.25 -21.54 -0.19
CA GLY A 143 -9.60 -22.54 0.65
C GLY A 143 -9.89 -23.98 0.22
N GLN A 144 -9.41 -24.93 1.03
CA GLN A 144 -9.60 -26.36 0.77
C GLN A 144 -11.09 -26.76 0.82
N MET A 145 -11.88 -26.21 1.75
CA MET A 145 -13.30 -26.56 1.87
C MET A 145 -14.10 -26.11 0.64
N GLY A 146 -13.93 -24.85 0.21
CA GLY A 146 -14.62 -24.34 -0.97
C GLY A 146 -14.25 -25.12 -2.24
N HIS A 147 -12.95 -25.37 -2.42
CA HIS A 147 -12.46 -26.16 -3.55
C HIS A 147 -13.07 -27.58 -3.58
N TYR A 148 -13.12 -28.26 -2.43
CA TYR A 148 -13.71 -29.61 -2.34
C TYR A 148 -15.21 -29.61 -2.66
N MET A 149 -15.98 -28.65 -2.14
CA MET A 149 -17.42 -28.56 -2.41
C MET A 149 -17.70 -28.27 -3.88
N ASN A 150 -16.95 -27.37 -4.50
CA ASN A 150 -17.12 -27.00 -5.90
C ASN A 150 -16.69 -28.14 -6.85
N SER A 151 -15.63 -28.89 -6.52
CA SER A 151 -15.23 -30.04 -7.35
C SER A 151 -16.29 -31.15 -7.42
N LYS A 152 -17.07 -31.36 -6.34
CA LYS A 152 -18.14 -32.37 -6.30
C LYS A 152 -19.47 -31.94 -6.93
N ALA A 153 -19.64 -30.65 -7.23
CA ALA A 153 -20.84 -30.17 -7.89
C ALA A 153 -20.86 -30.49 -9.39
N TYR A 154 -19.72 -30.91 -9.95
CA TYR A 154 -19.52 -31.22 -11.36
C TYR A 154 -19.23 -32.71 -11.65
N ASP A 155 -19.33 -33.58 -10.65
CA ASP A 155 -19.35 -35.06 -10.76
C ASP A 155 -20.77 -35.61 -10.59
#